data_AF-A0A366E6Z2-F1
#
_entry.id   AF-A0A366E6Z2-F1
#
_cell.length_a   1.000
_cell.length_b   1.000
_cell.length_c   1.000
_cell.angle_alpha   90.00
_cell.angle_beta   90.00
_cell.angle_gamma   90.00
#
_symmetry.space_group_name_H-M   'P 1'
#
loop_
_entity.id
_entity.type
_entity.pdbx_description
1 polymer ?
#
loop_
_entity_poly.entity_id
_entity_poly.type
_entity_poly.pdbx_seq_one_letter_code
_entity_poly.pdbx_strand_id
1 'polypeptide(L)' 'MLVLKAMIYVTTPQGVLVFEEPESPHIGLQVPGGTIEQGEAPFLAARAFHSQVEST' A
#
# COMPACT_ATOMS: atom_id res chain seq x y z
N MET A 1 0.23 -3.04 -20.98
CA MET A 1 1.29 -3.17 -19.95
C MET A 1 0.64 -3.81 -18.73
N LEU A 2 1.17 -4.93 -18.24
CA LEU A 2 0.64 -5.59 -17.05
C LEU A 2 1.25 -4.89 -15.83
N VAL A 3 0.43 -4.31 -14.95
CA VAL A 3 0.90 -3.71 -13.70
C VAL A 3 0.54 -4.68 -12.57
N LEU A 4 1.55 -5.11 -11.83
CA LEU A 4 1.37 -5.95 -10.66
C LEU A 4 1.42 -5.07 -9.40
N LYS A 5 0.59 -5.39 -8.43
CA LYS A 5 0.56 -4.71 -7.13
C LYS A 5 0.68 -5.72 -5.99
N ALA A 6 1.40 -5.34 -4.96
CA ALA A 6 1.40 -6.02 -3.67
C ALA A 6 0.58 -5.20 -2.68
N MET A 7 -0.37 -5.84 -2.00
CA MET A 7 -1.22 -5.22 -0.98
C MET A 7 -0.95 -5.87 0.37
N ILE A 8 -0.86 -5.09 1.45
CA ILE A 8 -0.70 -5.57 2.83
C ILE A 8 -2.00 -5.31 3.59
N TYR A 9 -2.57 -6.39 4.12
CA TYR A 9 -3.68 -6.31 5.08
C TYR A 9 -3.13 -6.47 6.49
N VAL A 10 -2.90 -5.33 7.16
CA VAL A 10 -2.60 -5.33 8.60
C VAL A 10 -3.92 -5.34 9.34
N THR A 11 -4.16 -6.39 10.12
CA THR A 11 -5.44 -6.64 10.80
C THR A 11 -5.23 -6.66 12.32
N THR A 12 -6.24 -6.17 13.04
CA THR A 12 -6.43 -6.34 14.48
C THR A 12 -7.89 -6.73 14.75
N PRO A 13 -8.26 -7.14 15.97
CA PRO A 13 -9.67 -7.34 16.31
C PRO A 13 -10.55 -6.10 16.11
N GLN A 14 -9.94 -4.91 16.08
CA GLN A 14 -10.62 -3.63 15.89
C GLN A 14 -10.80 -3.23 14.42
N GLY A 15 -10.09 -3.89 13.48
CA GLY A 15 -10.25 -3.64 12.06
C GLY A 15 -8.98 -3.83 11.23
N VAL A 16 -8.93 -3.12 10.10
CA VAL A 16 -7.81 -3.11 9.15
C VAL A 16 -7.21 -1.72 9.10
N LEU A 17 -5.88 -1.66 9.02
CA LEU A 17 -5.17 -0.41 8.77
C LEU A 17 -5.45 0.08 7.33
N VAL A 18 -5.98 1.30 7.23
CA VAL A 18 -6.28 1.96 5.97
C VAL A 18 -5.79 3.41 6.01
N PHE A 19 -5.60 4.00 4.83
CA PHE A 19 -5.13 5.36 4.61
C PHE A 19 -6.06 6.07 3.62
N GLU A 20 -6.13 7.39 3.76
CA GLU A 20 -6.71 8.29 2.78
C GLU A 20 -5.58 9.12 2.19
N GLU A 21 -5.53 9.24 0.87
CA GLU A 21 -4.54 10.07 0.18
C GLU A 21 -5.05 11.51 0.12
N PRO A 22 -4.41 12.48 0.82
CA PRO A 22 -4.89 13.86 0.89
C PRO A 22 -5.01 14.52 -0.49
N GLU A 23 -4.11 14.17 -1.41
CA GLU A 23 -4.00 14.68 -2.76
C GLU A 23 -5.00 14.00 -3.72
N SER A 24 -5.62 12.88 -3.31
CA SER A 24 -6.57 12.11 -4.12
C SER A 24 -7.72 11.51 -3.29
N PRO A 25 -8.53 12.35 -2.61
CA PRO A 25 -9.58 11.88 -1.69
C PRO A 25 -10.70 11.10 -2.39
N HIS A 26 -10.91 11.35 -3.68
CA HIS A 26 -11.90 10.65 -4.51
C HIS A 26 -11.61 9.15 -4.70
N ILE A 27 -10.38 8.69 -4.40
CA ILE A 27 -9.99 7.28 -4.45
C ILE A 27 -10.53 6.51 -3.23
N GLY A 28 -10.83 7.21 -2.13
CA GLY A 28 -11.31 6.61 -0.89
C GLY A 28 -10.23 5.90 -0.09
N LEU A 29 -10.67 5.09 0.88
CA LEU A 29 -9.79 4.39 1.81
C LEU A 29 -9.02 3.26 1.10
N GLN A 30 -7.71 3.22 1.34
CA GLN A 30 -6.80 2.26 0.73
C GLN A 30 -6.03 1.49 1.80
N VAL A 31 -5.77 0.21 1.55
CA VAL A 31 -4.79 -0.54 2.35
C VAL A 31 -3.38 -0.25 1.84
N PRO A 32 -2.35 -0.36 2.69
CA PRO A 32 -0.95 -0.29 2.28
C PRO A 32 -0.63 -1.18 1.08
N GLY A 33 0.22 -0.69 0.20
CA GLY A 33 0.70 -1.48 -0.93
C GLY A 33 1.72 -0.74 -1.78
N GLY A 34 2.17 -1.44 -2.82
CA GLY A 34 3.14 -0.92 -3.77
C GLY A 34 3.00 -1.57 -5.14
N THR A 35 3.48 -0.88 -6.17
CA THR A 35 3.66 -1.46 -7.50
C THR A 35 4.84 -2.43 -7.45
N ILE A 36 4.69 -3.61 -8.05
CA ILE A 36 5.77 -4.59 -8.15
C ILE A 36 6.57 -4.28 -9.42
N GLU A 37 7.84 -3.92 -9.24
CA GLU A 37 8.76 -3.68 -10.34
C GLU A 37 9.20 -5.00 -11.00
N GLN A 38 9.75 -4.92 -12.22
CA GLN A 38 10.16 -6.11 -12.95
C GLN A 38 11.26 -6.88 -12.20
N GLY A 39 10.97 -8.13 -11.87
CA GLY A 39 11.89 -8.99 -11.12
C GLY A 39 11.91 -8.72 -9.61
N GLU A 40 11.08 -7.80 -9.12
CA GLU A 40 10.95 -7.52 -7.69
C GLU A 40 10.11 -8.59 -6.99
N ALA A 41 10.56 -8.99 -5.80
CA ALA A 41 9.77 -9.86 -4.95
C ALA A 41 8.56 -9.10 -4.38
N PRO A 42 7.34 -9.67 -4.39
CA PRO A 42 6.15 -8.99 -3.90
C PRO A 42 6.27 -8.44 -2.48
N PHE A 43 7.00 -9.12 -1.59
CA PHE A 43 7.26 -8.65 -0.23
C PHE A 43 8.09 -7.36 -0.16
N LEU A 44 9.01 -7.15 -1.10
CA LEU A 44 9.81 -5.92 -1.17
C LEU A 44 8.98 -4.74 -1.68
N ALA A 45 8.17 -4.97 -2.71
CA ALA A 45 7.22 -3.99 -3.22
C ALA A 45 6.24 -3.54 -2.12
N ALA A 46 5.76 -4.49 -1.33
CA ALA A 46 4.87 -4.23 -0.19
C ALA A 46 5.56 -3.38 0.90
N ARG A 47 6.86 -3.59 1.12
CA ARG A 47 7.67 -2.84 2.10
C ARG A 47 7.99 -1.41 1.69
N ALA A 48 7.97 -1.09 0.39
CA ALA A 48 8.16 0.29 -0.09
C ALA A 48 7.13 1.26 0.51
N PHE A 49 6.02 0.75 1.04
CA PHE A 49 5.06 1.52 1.82
C PHE A 49 5.64 2.14 3.10
N HIS A 50 6.64 1.53 3.74
CA HIS A 50 7.16 2.00 5.04
C HIS A 50 7.66 3.45 5.00
N SER A 51 8.12 3.92 3.83
CA SER A 51 8.53 5.31 3.63
C SER A 51 7.35 6.29 3.46
N GLN A 52 6.15 5.82 3.09
CA GLN A 52 4.94 6.65 2.96
C GLN A 52 4.32 6.95 4.33
N VAL A 53 4.45 6.04 5.29
CA VAL A 53 3.94 6.22 6.66
C VAL A 53 4.73 7.29 7.42
N GLU A 54 6.03 7.42 7.14
CA GLU A 54 6.89 8.40 7.79
C GLU A 54 6.77 9.81 7.17
N SER A 55 6.10 9.95 6.02
CA SER A 55 5.87 11.24 5.35
C SER A 55 4.49 11.84 5.60
N THR A 56 3.66 11.22 6.45
CA THR A 56 2.33 11.71 6.87
C THR A 56 2.41 12.29 8.28
#